data_AF-A0A3M2MDN4-F1
#
_entry.id   AF-A0A3M2MDN4-F1
#
_cell.length_a   1.000
_cell.length_b   1.000
_cell.length_c   1.000
_cell.angle_alpha   90.00
_cell.angle_beta   90.00
_cell.angle_gamma   90.00
#
_symmetry.space_group_name_H-M   'P 1'
#
loop_
_entity.id
_entity.type
_entity.pdbx_description
1 polymer ?
#
loop_
_entity_poly.entity_id
_entity_poly.type
_entity_poly.pdbx_seq_one_letter_code
_entity_poly.pdbx_strand_id
1 'polypeptide(L)'
;MPTYLDTVRPGSTSVVSEIDPGVIEIDRERLGVATGERLQVRVEDARLGLRRLADDSRDLVVGDAFGGVSVPWHLTTREALADVGRTLRPGRPQAVHRANGGEGSSCRGR
;
A
#
# COMPACT_ATOMS: atom_id res chain seq x y z
N MET A 1 7.99 0.71 5.34
CA MET A 1 7.74 1.76 4.32
C MET A 1 7.14 3.06 4.88
N PRO A 2 6.12 3.05 5.76
CA PRO A 2 5.50 4.29 6.24
C PRO A 2 6.46 5.21 7.02
N THR A 3 7.28 4.64 7.92
CA THR A 3 8.30 5.39 8.67
C THR A 3 9.35 6.04 7.75
N TYR A 4 9.68 5.38 6.63
CA TYR A 4 10.57 5.94 5.63
C TYR A 4 9.93 7.14 4.93
N LEU A 5 8.65 7.04 4.52
CA LEU A 5 7.93 8.15 3.90
C LEU A 5 7.78 9.35 4.84
N ASP A 6 7.56 9.13 6.13
CA ASP A 6 7.57 10.21 7.12
C ASP A 6 8.93 10.92 7.17
N THR A 7 10.03 10.18 7.02
CA THR A 7 11.40 10.72 7.01
C THR A 7 11.70 11.51 5.73
N VAL A 8 11.38 10.97 4.55
CA VAL A 8 11.74 11.59 3.25
C VAL A 8 10.70 12.58 2.73
N ARG A 9 9.47 12.53 3.24
CA ARG A 9 8.37 13.46 2.95
C ARG A 9 7.57 13.76 4.24
N PRO A 10 8.12 14.59 5.14
CA PRO A 10 7.45 15.00 6.37
C PRO A 10 6.06 15.59 6.08
N GLY A 11 5.09 15.29 6.94
CA GLY A 11 3.69 15.69 6.76
C GLY A 11 2.83 14.68 5.97
N SER A 12 3.42 13.62 5.42
CA SER A 12 2.66 12.54 4.77
C SER A 12 1.68 11.88 5.75
N THR A 13 0.47 11.56 5.27
CA THR A 13 -0.49 10.70 5.94
C THR A 13 -0.57 9.37 5.20
N SER A 14 -0.62 8.27 5.96
CA SER A 14 -0.55 6.91 5.42
C SER A 14 -1.66 6.04 5.97
N VAL A 15 -2.20 5.18 5.12
CA VAL A 15 -3.10 4.09 5.49
C VAL A 15 -2.48 2.80 4.99
N VAL A 16 -2.25 1.85 5.89
CA VAL A 16 -1.75 0.51 5.60
C VAL A 16 -2.88 -0.49 5.79
N SER A 17 -3.14 -1.29 4.77
CA SER A 17 -4.06 -2.43 4.83
C SER A 17 -3.23 -3.70 4.86
N GLU A 18 -3.18 -4.37 6.01
CA GLU A 18 -2.45 -5.62 6.23
C GLU A 18 -3.46 -6.73 6.54
N ILE A 19 -3.29 -7.91 5.95
CA ILE A 19 -4.23 -9.03 6.13
C ILE A 19 -3.92 -9.82 7.39
N ASP A 20 -2.64 -9.91 7.78
CA ASP A 20 -2.18 -10.68 8.93
C ASP A 20 -1.99 -9.79 10.17
N PRO A 21 -2.84 -9.91 11.20
CA PRO A 21 -2.68 -9.14 12.43
C PRO A 21 -1.37 -9.44 13.17
N GLY A 22 -0.79 -10.64 13.01
CA GLY A 22 0.47 -11.01 13.66
C GLY A 22 1.66 -10.19 13.15
N VAL A 23 1.65 -9.78 11.88
CA VAL A 23 2.67 -8.87 11.32
C VAL A 23 2.59 -7.50 12.01
N ILE A 24 1.39 -7.00 12.26
CA ILE A 24 1.18 -5.70 12.93
C ILE A 24 1.64 -5.75 14.39
N GLU A 25 1.36 -6.85 15.09
CA GLU A 25 1.80 -7.05 16.47
C GLU A 25 3.33 -7.03 16.56
N ILE A 26 4.01 -7.78 15.69
CA ILE A 26 5.48 -7.80 15.62
C ILE A 26 6.03 -6.41 15.31
N ASP A 27 5.46 -5.68 14.34
CA ASP A 27 5.88 -4.33 13.99
C ASP A 27 5.75 -3.35 15.16
N ARG A 28 4.70 -3.48 15.97
CA ARG A 28 4.49 -2.66 17.17
C ARG A 28 5.49 -3.02 18.28
N GLU A 29 5.62 -4.31 18.57
CA GLU A 29 6.45 -4.79 19.69
C GLU A 29 7.95 -4.68 19.43
N ARG A 30 8.37 -4.92 18.18
CA ARG A 30 9.79 -5.06 17.83
C ARG A 30 10.34 -3.87 17.07
N LEU A 31 9.52 -3.17 16.28
CA LEU A 31 9.96 -2.04 15.44
C LEU A 31 9.42 -0.70 15.93
N GLY A 32 8.57 -0.69 16.97
CA GLY A 32 8.07 0.54 17.60
C GLY A 32 7.15 1.36 16.69
N VAL A 33 6.42 0.72 15.77
CA VAL A 33 5.51 1.43 14.85
C VAL A 33 4.36 2.08 15.64
N ALA A 34 4.36 3.41 15.70
CA ALA A 34 3.29 4.19 16.32
C ALA A 34 2.18 4.49 15.31
N THR A 35 0.96 4.03 15.60
CA THR A 35 -0.24 4.36 14.81
C THR A 35 -0.91 5.63 15.34
N GLY A 36 -1.53 6.41 14.47
CA GLY A 36 -2.21 7.67 14.82
C GLY A 36 -2.79 8.38 13.60
N GLU A 37 -3.07 9.68 13.71
CA GLU A 37 -3.67 10.46 12.62
C GLU A 37 -2.83 10.45 11.33
N ARG A 38 -1.51 10.33 11.46
CA ARG A 38 -0.57 10.29 10.34
C ARG A 38 -0.32 8.89 9.78
N LEU A 39 -0.57 7.84 10.56
CA LEU A 39 -0.39 6.45 10.15
C LEU A 39 -1.52 5.59 10.70
N GLN A 40 -2.49 5.28 9.86
CA GLN A 40 -3.55 4.32 10.17
C GLN A 40 -3.16 2.94 9.66
N VAL A 41 -3.35 1.92 10.48
CA VAL A 41 -3.17 0.52 10.08
C VAL A 41 -4.51 -0.19 10.25
N ARG A 42 -4.91 -0.94 9.22
CA ARG A 42 -6.19 -1.67 9.15
C ARG A 42 -5.90 -3.13 8.88
N VAL A 43 -6.51 -4.01 9.68
CA VAL A 43 -6.48 -5.46 9.45
C VAL A 43 -7.54 -5.80 8.41
N GLU A 44 -7.16 -5.89 7.14
CA GLU A 44 -8.08 -6.09 6.02
C GLU A 44 -7.37 -6.57 4.76
N ASP A 45 -8.10 -7.20 3.83
CA ASP A 45 -7.61 -7.43 2.47
C ASP A 45 -7.39 -6.07 1.77
N ALA A 46 -6.17 -5.83 1.29
CA ALA A 46 -5.78 -4.57 0.66
C ALA A 46 -6.60 -4.22 -0.58
N ARG A 47 -7.13 -5.20 -1.33
CA ARG A 47 -8.01 -4.95 -2.48
C ARG A 47 -9.38 -4.45 -2.03
N LEU A 48 -9.91 -4.97 -0.93
CA LEU A 48 -11.12 -4.41 -0.33
C LEU A 48 -10.87 -3.00 0.22
N GLY A 49 -9.69 -2.77 0.80
CA GLY A 49 -9.24 -1.45 1.25
C GLY A 49 -9.21 -0.43 0.11
N LEU A 50 -8.58 -0.77 -1.02
CA LEU A 50 -8.48 0.08 -2.21
C LEU A 50 -9.86 0.48 -2.76
N ARG A 51 -10.82 -0.45 -2.81
CA ARG A 51 -12.18 -0.16 -3.29
C ARG A 51 -12.96 0.83 -2.44
N ARG A 52 -12.61 1.00 -1.16
CA ARG A 52 -13.22 2.01 -0.27
C ARG A 52 -12.63 3.40 -0.43
N LEU A 53 -11.49 3.54 -1.10
CA LEU A 53 -10.88 4.83 -1.34
C LEU A 53 -11.63 5.57 -2.44
N ALA A 54 -11.79 6.88 -2.26
CA ALA A 54 -12.34 7.74 -3.30
C ALA A 54 -11.39 7.84 -4.50
N ASP A 55 -11.96 8.16 -5.65
CA ASP A 55 -11.21 8.45 -6.87
C ASP A 55 -10.32 9.69 -6.65
N ASP A 56 -9.16 9.74 -7.31
CA ASP A 56 -8.22 10.86 -7.23
C ASP A 56 -7.91 11.31 -5.78
N SER A 57 -7.82 10.36 -4.84
CA SER A 57 -7.66 10.67 -3.43
C SER A 57 -6.23 10.50 -2.92
N ARG A 58 -5.37 9.79 -3.65
CA ARG A 58 -4.02 9.41 -3.24
C ARG A 58 -2.96 9.95 -4.19
N ASP A 59 -1.83 10.39 -3.63
CA ASP A 59 -0.64 10.79 -4.39
C ASP A 59 0.30 9.62 -4.66
N LEU A 60 0.27 8.60 -3.79
CA LEU A 60 1.12 7.42 -3.84
C LEU A 60 0.35 6.20 -3.35
N VAL A 61 0.45 5.10 -4.10
CA VAL A 61 0.01 3.77 -3.67
C VAL A 61 1.18 2.81 -3.77
N VAL A 62 1.48 2.13 -2.66
CA VAL A 62 2.51 1.10 -2.59
C VAL A 62 1.85 -0.22 -2.28
N GLY A 63 1.98 -1.18 -3.20
CA GLY A 63 1.65 -2.58 -2.94
C GLY A 63 2.91 -3.34 -2.60
N ASP A 64 2.98 -3.86 -1.38
CA ASP A 64 4.12 -4.64 -0.91
C ASP A 64 3.59 -5.95 -0.30
N ALA A 65 3.44 -6.97 -1.16
CA ALA A 65 2.80 -8.22 -0.80
C ALA A 65 3.84 -9.33 -0.73
N PHE A 66 4.33 -9.61 0.48
CA PHE A 66 5.23 -10.73 0.76
C PHE A 66 4.44 -11.91 1.36
N GLY A 67 3.98 -12.82 0.50
CA GLY A 67 3.45 -14.12 0.90
C GLY A 67 4.46 -15.22 0.55
N GLY A 68 5.00 -15.91 1.57
CA GLY A 68 6.23 -16.72 1.49
C GLY A 68 6.32 -17.89 0.49
N VAL A 69 5.32 -18.18 -0.36
CA VAL A 69 5.43 -19.28 -1.35
C VAL A 69 4.74 -18.99 -2.70
N SER A 70 3.88 -17.98 -2.80
CA SER A 70 3.29 -17.59 -4.08
C SER A 70 2.59 -16.25 -3.94
N VAL A 71 2.81 -15.34 -4.89
CA VAL A 71 1.96 -14.15 -5.07
C VAL A 71 0.51 -14.60 -5.00
N PRO A 72 -0.33 -14.08 -4.10
CA PRO A 72 -1.77 -14.26 -4.23
C PRO A 72 -2.13 -13.75 -5.63
N TRP A 73 -2.58 -14.64 -6.54
CA TRP A 73 -2.88 -14.51 -8.00
C TRP A 73 -3.80 -13.37 -8.45
N HIS A 74 -3.96 -12.40 -7.60
CA HIS A 74 -5.18 -11.83 -7.10
C HIS A 74 -4.84 -10.35 -6.82
N LEU A 75 -3.59 -10.08 -6.39
CA LEU A 75 -2.96 -8.75 -6.28
C LEU A 75 -2.22 -8.31 -7.56
N THR A 76 -2.00 -9.22 -8.51
CA THR A 76 -1.44 -8.95 -9.85
C THR A 76 -2.50 -8.95 -10.95
N THR A 77 -3.78 -8.84 -10.58
CA THR A 77 -4.87 -8.82 -11.57
C THR A 77 -5.06 -7.41 -12.12
N ARG A 78 -5.57 -7.32 -13.35
CA ARG A 78 -5.83 -6.02 -14.02
C ARG A 78 -6.77 -5.14 -13.20
N GLU A 79 -7.68 -5.75 -12.46
CA GLU A 79 -8.65 -5.09 -11.60
C GLU A 79 -7.96 -4.39 -10.42
N ALA A 80 -6.96 -5.02 -9.81
CA ALA A 80 -6.18 -4.40 -8.75
C ALA A 80 -5.40 -3.17 -9.27
N LEU A 81 -4.83 -3.27 -10.48
CA LEU A 81 -4.16 -2.13 -11.12
C LEU A 81 -5.14 -1.03 -11.54
N ALA A 82 -6.36 -1.38 -11.94
CA ALA A 82 -7.42 -0.42 -12.25
C ALA A 82 -7.89 0.33 -11.00
N ASP A 83 -8.09 -0.39 -9.88
CA ASP A 83 -8.42 0.21 -8.58
C ASP A 83 -7.31 1.15 -8.10
N VAL A 84 -6.04 0.77 -8.26
CA VAL A 84 -4.90 1.66 -7.97
C VAL A 84 -4.97 2.91 -8.85
N GLY A 85 -5.14 2.74 -10.17
CA GLY A 85 -5.22 3.85 -11.11
C GLY A 85 -6.35 4.84 -10.78
N ARG A 86 -7.53 4.34 -10.44
CA ARG A 86 -8.70 5.14 -10.04
C ARG A 86 -8.42 6.01 -8.82
N THR A 87 -7.69 5.50 -7.83
CA THR A 87 -7.43 6.22 -6.57
C THR A 87 -6.35 7.29 -6.68
N LEU A 88 -5.56 7.28 -7.75
CA LEU A 88 -4.39 8.14 -7.90
C LEU A 88 -4.73 9.48 -8.56
N ARG A 89 -4.41 10.59 -7.89
CA ARG A 89 -4.63 11.95 -8.41
C ARG A 89 -3.96 12.18 -9.76
N PRO A 90 -4.58 12.92 -10.70
CA PRO A 90 -3.93 13.29 -11.95
C PRO A 90 -2.78 14.28 -11.72
N GLY A 91 -1.75 14.24 -12.59
CA GLY A 91 -0.65 15.22 -12.61
C GLY A 91 0.74 14.63 -12.34
N ARG A 92 0.98 14.03 -11.16
CA ARG A 92 2.24 13.28 -10.87
C ARG A 92 2.05 12.08 -9.91
N PRO A 93 1.03 11.21 -10.09
CA PRO A 93 0.83 10.07 -9.23
C PRO A 93 1.95 9.03 -9.38
N GLN A 94 2.32 8.39 -8.28
CA GLN A 94 3.31 7.32 -8.23
C GLN A 94 2.64 6.03 -7.75
N ALA A 95 2.79 4.94 -8.52
CA ALA A 95 2.40 3.60 -8.08
C ALA A 95 3.62 2.69 -8.10
N VAL A 96 3.87 1.99 -6.98
CA VAL A 96 4.90 0.96 -6.91
C VAL A 96 4.26 -0.32 -6.41
N HIS A 97 4.33 -1.38 -7.23
CA HIS A 97 3.88 -2.70 -6.84
C HIS A 97 5.08 -3.66 -6.84
N ARG A 98 5.35 -4.26 -5.69
CA ARG A 98 6.35 -5.32 -5.51
C ARG A 98 5.63 -6.55 -4.97
N ALA A 99 5.67 -7.63 -5.75
CA ALA A 99 5.24 -8.96 -5.35
C ALA A 99 6.39 -9.94 -5.66
N ASN A 100 6.74 -10.84 -4.73
CA ASN A 100 7.76 -11.85 -5.00
C ASN A 100 7.20 -12.94 -5.93
N GLY A 101 7.64 -12.95 -7.20
CA GLY A 101 7.28 -13.95 -8.20
C GLY A 101 7.12 -13.44 -9.64
N GLY A 102 7.21 -12.13 -9.88
CA GLY A 102 7.14 -11.55 -11.23
C GLY A 102 7.75 -10.16 -11.31
N GLU A 103 8.10 -9.72 -12.51
CA GLU A 103 8.67 -8.39 -12.79
C GLU A 103 7.81 -7.28 -12.16
N GLY A 104 8.45 -6.43 -11.35
CA GLY A 104 7.79 -5.29 -10.72
C GLY A 104 7.30 -4.30 -11.76
N SER A 105 6.01 -4.00 -11.76
CA SER A 105 5.42 -2.98 -12.61
C SER A 105 5.43 -1.62 -11.90
N SER A 106 5.95 -0.60 -12.58
CA SER A 106 5.93 0.79 -12.12
C SER A 106 5.11 1.60 -13.11
N CYS A 107 4.04 2.21 -12.61
CA CYS A 107 3.25 3.17 -13.38
C CYS A 107 3.60 4.57 -12.90
N ARG A 108 4.16 5.38 -13.80
CA ARG A 108 4.35 6.83 -13.60
C ARG A 108 3.23 7.56 -14.34
N GLY A 109 2.49 8.42 -13.63
CA GLY A 109 1.56 9.34 -14.27
C GLY A 109 2.29 10.23 -15.28
N ARG A 110 1.68 10.39 -16.45
CA ARG A 110 2.16 11.23 -17.57
C ARG A 110 2.08 12.71 -17.24
#